data_AF-A0A833QIW5-F1
#
_entry.id   AF-A0A833QIW5-F1
#
_cell.length_a   1.000
_cell.length_b   1.000
_cell.length_c   1.000
_cell.angle_alpha   90.00
_cell.angle_beta   90.00
_cell.angle_gamma   90.00
#
_symmetry.space_group_name_H-M   'P 1'
#
loop_
_entity.id
_entity.type
_entity.pdbx_description
1 polymer ?
#
loop_
_entity_poly.entity_id
_entity_poly.type
_entity_poly.pdbx_seq_one_letter_code
_entity_poly.pdbx_strand_id
1 'polypeptide(L)'
;MDSDIALVLKKARIVKAQLELLERTTEISRALLNTYKTLSPYYTVTGEQPDEATVEALVTTGEGEQFLQKAIAEQGQGTVMNMVAEIQERHNTVTDLERSLLELHQVFMDMAVLVQTQGEQLNDIENQVGRAKSFVEDGRQSLQVARKLQKNTHKWTCFAILLLLIIVLAIVLPIVLKH
;
A
#
# COMPACT_ATOMS: atom_id res chain seq x y z
N MET A 1 3.28 1.16 -22.67
CA MET A 1 4.56 1.85 -22.45
C MET A 1 4.50 2.77 -21.23
N ASP A 2 3.54 3.70 -21.14
CA ASP A 2 3.41 4.58 -19.95
C ASP A 2 3.07 3.83 -18.65
N SER A 3 2.24 2.78 -18.71
CA SER A 3 1.90 1.96 -17.53
C SER A 3 3.13 1.21 -16.96
N ASP A 4 3.96 0.64 -17.83
CA ASP A 4 5.18 -0.08 -17.43
C ASP A 4 6.22 0.86 -16.82
N ILE A 5 6.38 2.08 -17.37
CA ILE A 5 7.27 3.11 -16.82
C ILE A 5 6.77 3.58 -15.45
N ALA A 6 5.45 3.77 -15.28
CA ALA A 6 4.86 4.13 -14.00
C ALA A 6 5.07 3.03 -12.94
N LEU A 7 4.92 1.76 -13.31
CA LEU A 7 5.19 0.62 -12.43
C LEU A 7 6.66 0.55 -12.01
N VAL A 8 7.58 0.75 -12.95
CA VAL A 8 9.03 0.78 -12.68
C VAL A 8 9.39 1.93 -11.74
N LEU A 9 8.85 3.14 -11.96
CA LEU A 9 9.06 4.28 -11.07
C LEU A 9 8.51 4.07 -9.66
N LYS A 10 7.39 3.35 -9.53
CA LYS A 10 6.81 3.01 -8.24
C LYS A 10 7.67 2.00 -7.49
N LYS A 11 8.15 0.96 -8.17
CA LYS A 11 9.12 -0.01 -7.63
C LYS A 11 10.41 0.68 -7.21
N ALA A 12 10.96 1.56 -8.04
CA ALA A 12 12.17 2.32 -7.73
C ALA A 12 12.01 3.22 -6.49
N ARG A 13 10.85 3.87 -6.32
CA ARG A 13 10.56 4.66 -5.11
C ARG A 13 10.48 3.80 -3.85
N ILE A 14 9.87 2.63 -3.93
CA ILE A 14 9.81 1.68 -2.81
C ILE A 14 11.23 1.25 -2.44
N VAL A 15 12.03 0.79 -3.41
CA VAL A 15 13.43 0.37 -3.19
C VAL A 15 14.27 1.51 -2.61
N LYS A 16 14.08 2.75 -3.08
CA LYS A 16 14.76 3.91 -2.52
C LYS A 16 14.40 4.14 -1.05
N ALA A 17 13.11 4.08 -0.70
CA ALA A 17 12.66 4.20 0.68
C ALA A 17 13.20 3.06 1.57
N GLN A 18 13.36 1.84 1.03
CA GLN A 18 13.99 0.73 1.75
C GLN A 18 15.44 1.03 2.10
N LEU A 19 16.20 1.55 1.13
CA LEU A 19 17.61 1.86 1.32
C LEU A 19 17.80 2.93 2.40
N GLU A 20 16.99 4.00 2.36
CA GLU A 20 17.03 5.08 3.37
C GLU A 20 16.68 4.58 4.78
N LEU A 21 15.74 3.64 4.91
CA LEU A 21 15.37 3.06 6.21
C LEU A 21 16.45 2.13 6.77
N LEU A 22 17.08 1.34 5.92
CA LEU A 22 18.20 0.48 6.32
C LEU A 22 19.39 1.33 6.77
N GLU A 23 19.75 2.37 6.02
CA GLU A 23 20.80 3.31 6.39
C GLU A 23 20.52 3.93 7.76
N ARG A 24 19.32 4.47 7.99
CA ARG A 24 18.92 5.03 9.30
C ARG A 24 19.00 4.02 10.44
N THR A 25 18.58 2.78 10.20
CA THR A 25 18.60 1.73 11.24
C THR A 25 20.03 1.40 11.63
N THR A 26 20.92 1.25 10.64
CA THR A 26 22.35 1.01 10.88
C THR A 26 23.03 2.18 11.58
N GLU A 27 22.65 3.42 11.27
CA GLU A 27 23.16 4.63 11.93
C GLU A 27 22.75 4.68 13.41
N ILE A 28 21.48 4.42 13.71
CA ILE A 28 20.96 4.39 15.09
C ILE A 28 21.66 3.28 15.89
N SER A 29 21.79 2.08 15.32
CA SER A 29 22.48 0.93 15.92
C SER A 29 23.93 1.30 16.29
N ARG A 30 24.67 1.91 15.35
CA ARG A 30 26.04 2.40 15.59
C ARG A 30 26.11 3.47 16.66
N ALA A 31 25.22 4.46 16.64
CA ALA A 31 25.19 5.54 17.61
C ALA A 31 24.95 5.02 19.04
N LEU A 32 24.03 4.07 19.19
CA LEU A 32 23.70 3.45 20.47
C LEU A 32 24.92 2.67 21.03
N LEU A 33 25.61 1.92 20.18
CA LEU A 33 26.81 1.18 20.57
C LEU A 33 27.97 2.09 20.98
N ASN A 34 28.20 3.16 20.23
CA ASN A 34 29.24 4.14 20.56
C ASN A 34 28.95 4.81 21.91
N THR A 35 27.67 5.13 22.16
CA THR A 35 27.22 5.67 23.45
C THR A 35 27.48 4.67 24.57
N TYR A 36 27.06 3.41 24.41
CA TYR A 36 27.24 2.37 25.43
C TYR A 36 28.71 2.07 25.73
N LYS A 37 29.55 2.00 24.68
CA LYS A 37 31.00 1.80 24.79
C LYS A 37 31.70 2.92 25.57
N THR A 38 31.13 4.12 25.54
CA THR A 38 31.65 5.31 26.24
C THR A 38 31.13 5.40 27.67
N LEU A 39 29.85 5.06 27.87
CA LEU A 39 29.17 5.11 29.17
C LEU A 39 29.74 4.11 30.17
N SER A 40 30.01 2.89 29.69
CA SER A 40 30.38 1.78 30.55
C SER A 40 31.72 2.07 31.28
N PRO A 41 32.83 2.44 30.59
CA PRO A 41 34.09 2.78 31.26
C PRO A 41 33.98 3.97 32.21
N TYR A 42 33.18 4.97 31.84
CA TYR A 42 32.92 6.13 32.69
C TYR A 42 32.31 5.72 34.03
N TYR A 43 31.25 4.90 34.01
CA TYR A 43 30.59 4.43 35.22
C TYR A 43 31.52 3.55 36.07
N THR A 44 32.31 2.68 35.45
CA THR A 44 33.27 1.83 36.16
C THR A 44 34.32 2.65 36.92
N VAL A 45 34.79 3.75 36.36
CA VAL A 45 35.80 4.61 36.98
C VAL A 45 35.21 5.58 38.01
N THR A 46 34.06 6.18 37.71
CA THR A 46 33.47 7.26 38.52
C THR A 46 32.47 6.77 39.55
N GLY A 47 31.83 5.62 39.31
CA GLY A 47 30.73 5.10 40.12
C GLY A 47 29.42 5.86 39.96
N GLU A 48 29.37 6.88 39.09
CA GLU A 48 28.21 7.75 38.89
C GLU A 48 27.67 7.61 37.46
N GLN A 49 26.35 7.76 37.30
CA GLN A 49 25.77 7.84 35.96
C GLN A 49 26.04 9.22 35.36
N PRO A 50 26.60 9.29 34.14
CA PRO A 50 26.80 10.56 33.46
C PRO A 50 25.46 11.18 33.10
N ASP A 51 25.35 12.50 33.25
CA ASP A 51 24.22 13.26 32.74
C ASP A 51 24.30 13.37 31.20
N GLU A 52 23.17 13.70 30.57
CA GLU A 52 23.04 13.72 29.10
C GLU A 52 24.09 14.62 28.42
N ALA A 53 24.44 15.75 29.05
CA ALA A 53 25.48 16.65 28.57
C ALA A 53 26.88 16.02 28.62
N THR A 54 27.22 15.27 29.68
CA THR A 54 28.49 14.54 29.77
C THR A 54 28.53 13.39 28.78
N VAL A 55 27.41 12.68 28.54
CA VAL A 55 27.36 11.62 27.53
C VAL A 55 27.67 12.17 26.13
N GLU A 56 27.00 13.25 25.74
CA GLU A 56 27.21 13.87 24.43
C GLU A 56 28.64 14.39 24.28
N ALA A 57 29.19 15.01 25.34
CA ALA A 57 30.57 15.45 25.38
C ALA A 57 31.53 14.27 25.16
N LEU A 58 31.42 13.19 25.94
CA LEU A 58 32.32 12.04 25.85
C LEU A 58 32.27 11.33 24.49
N VAL A 59 31.08 11.24 23.89
CA VAL A 59 30.88 10.65 22.56
C VAL A 59 31.50 11.54 21.47
N THR A 60 31.41 12.86 21.62
CA THR A 60 31.91 13.84 20.63
C THR A 60 33.40 14.11 20.76
N THR A 61 33.92 14.19 21.98
CA THR A 61 35.34 14.46 22.27
C THR A 61 36.21 13.22 22.12
N GLY A 62 35.61 12.02 22.14
CA GLY A 62 36.35 10.76 22.13
C GLY A 62 37.05 10.44 23.45
N GLU A 63 36.75 11.20 24.52
CA GLU A 63 37.35 11.00 25.84
C GLU A 63 36.93 9.69 26.51
N GLY A 64 35.94 8.96 25.96
CA GLY A 64 35.60 7.60 26.38
C GLY A 64 36.78 6.63 26.41
N GLU A 65 37.75 6.79 25.50
CA GLU A 65 38.97 5.97 25.49
C GLU A 65 39.88 6.26 26.69
N GLN A 66 39.88 7.49 27.20
CA GLN A 66 40.65 7.86 28.39
C GLN A 66 40.08 7.19 29.63
N PHE A 67 38.74 7.14 29.75
CA PHE A 67 38.07 6.40 30.82
C PHE A 67 38.33 4.89 30.73
N LEU A 68 38.38 4.32 29.52
CA LEU A 68 38.77 2.93 29.33
C LEU A 68 40.21 2.66 29.81
N GLN A 69 41.17 3.51 29.44
CA GLN A 69 42.55 3.39 29.90
C GLN A 69 42.66 3.54 31.43
N LYS A 70 41.91 4.49 32.00
CA LYS A 70 41.85 4.69 33.45
C LYS A 70 41.23 3.49 34.17
N ALA A 71 40.18 2.88 33.61
CA ALA A 71 39.60 1.65 34.13
C ALA A 71 40.60 0.49 34.13
N ILE A 72 41.41 0.35 33.06
CA ILE A 72 42.49 -0.66 33.00
C ILE A 72 43.52 -0.43 34.10
N ALA A 73 43.91 0.83 34.32
CA ALA A 73 44.93 1.20 35.31
C ALA A 73 44.44 1.03 36.76
N GLU A 74 43.18 1.39 37.04
CA GLU A 74 42.63 1.41 38.40
C GLU A 74 41.99 0.07 38.81
N GLN A 75 41.28 -0.61 37.89
CA GLN A 75 40.55 -1.84 38.19
C GLN A 75 41.21 -3.11 37.62
N GLY A 76 42.26 -2.95 36.82
CA GLY A 76 42.99 -4.06 36.21
C GLY A 76 42.33 -4.61 34.94
N GLN A 77 43.12 -5.34 34.15
CA GLN A 77 42.68 -5.87 32.86
C GLN A 77 41.50 -6.84 32.95
N GLY A 78 41.37 -7.60 34.05
CA GLY A 78 40.29 -8.59 34.21
C GLY A 78 38.89 -7.96 34.19
N THR A 79 38.71 -6.84 34.89
CA THR A 79 37.43 -6.14 34.97
C THR A 79 37.05 -5.51 33.63
N VAL A 80 38.03 -4.99 32.89
CA VAL A 80 37.81 -4.40 31.57
C VAL A 80 37.44 -5.46 30.52
N MET A 81 38.03 -6.65 30.59
CA MET A 81 37.65 -7.75 29.69
C MET A 81 36.21 -8.21 29.94
N ASN A 82 35.78 -8.27 31.20
CA ASN A 82 34.38 -8.57 31.54
C ASN A 82 33.42 -7.51 31.01
N MET A 83 33.78 -6.23 31.16
CA MET A 83 33.04 -5.11 30.58
C MET A 83 32.94 -5.19 29.05
N VAL A 84 34.05 -5.48 28.35
CA VAL A 84 34.05 -5.62 26.89
C VAL A 84 33.17 -6.79 26.47
N ALA A 85 33.19 -7.91 27.22
CA ALA A 85 32.29 -9.04 26.98
C ALA A 85 30.81 -8.65 27.16
N GLU A 86 30.49 -7.87 28.19
CA GLU A 86 29.12 -7.34 28.41
C GLU A 86 28.68 -6.41 27.25
N ILE A 87 29.56 -5.50 26.81
CA ILE A 87 29.30 -4.64 25.65
C ILE A 87 29.05 -5.48 24.39
N GLN A 88 29.82 -6.55 24.19
CA GLN A 88 29.66 -7.43 23.04
C GLN A 88 28.33 -8.21 23.09
N GLU A 89 27.92 -8.68 24.27
CA GLU A 89 26.63 -9.36 24.45
C GLU A 89 25.45 -8.42 24.17
N ARG A 90 25.53 -7.17 24.66
CA ARG A 90 24.57 -6.10 24.34
C ARG A 90 24.55 -5.80 22.85
N HIS A 91 25.72 -5.75 22.20
CA HIS A 91 25.82 -5.53 20.77
C HIS A 91 25.10 -6.62 19.96
N ASN A 92 25.29 -7.88 20.34
CA ASN A 92 24.61 -9.00 19.70
C ASN A 92 23.09 -8.87 19.85
N THR A 93 22.62 -8.49 21.05
CA THR A 93 21.19 -8.26 21.31
C THR A 93 20.61 -7.13 20.44
N VAL A 94 21.33 -6.01 20.32
CA VAL A 94 20.92 -4.88 19.44
C VAL A 94 20.91 -5.30 17.97
N THR A 95 21.88 -6.11 17.55
CA THR A 95 21.94 -6.65 16.18
C THR A 95 20.76 -7.57 15.89
N ASP A 96 20.36 -8.41 16.84
CA ASP A 96 19.19 -9.28 16.68
C ASP A 96 17.90 -8.46 16.63
N LEU A 97 17.79 -7.40 17.44
CA LEU A 97 16.67 -6.46 17.35
C LEU A 97 16.61 -5.76 15.99
N GLU A 98 17.75 -5.30 15.47
CA GLU A 98 17.87 -4.70 14.15
C GLU A 98 17.38 -5.67 13.05
N ARG A 99 17.76 -6.95 13.11
CA ARG A 99 17.26 -7.98 12.20
C ARG A 99 15.75 -8.16 12.29
N SER A 100 15.20 -8.29 13.51
CA SER A 100 13.75 -8.44 13.70
C SER A 100 12.97 -7.22 13.20
N LEU A 101 13.53 -6.01 13.32
CA LEU A 101 12.93 -4.79 12.78
C LEU A 101 12.92 -4.80 11.25
N LEU A 102 14.04 -5.21 10.62
CA LEU A 102 14.13 -5.37 9.17
C LEU A 102 13.12 -6.40 8.64
N GLU A 103 12.94 -7.53 9.35
CA GLU A 103 11.94 -8.54 9.01
C GLU A 103 10.50 -8.01 9.12
N LEU A 104 10.18 -7.32 10.22
CA LEU A 104 8.87 -6.70 10.41
C LEU A 104 8.57 -5.66 9.32
N HIS A 105 9.56 -4.86 8.98
CA HIS A 105 9.48 -3.88 7.91
C HIS A 105 9.21 -4.54 6.56
N GLN A 106 9.89 -5.65 6.25
CA GLN A 106 9.63 -6.43 5.05
C GLN A 106 8.17 -6.93 4.99
N VAL A 107 7.61 -7.41 6.11
CA VAL A 107 6.19 -7.83 6.19
C VAL A 107 5.23 -6.67 5.92
N PHE A 108 5.47 -5.49 6.50
CA PHE A 108 4.65 -4.29 6.23
C PHE A 108 4.69 -3.89 4.74
N MET A 109 5.83 -4.09 4.08
CA MET A 109 6.00 -3.76 2.67
C MET A 109 5.32 -4.78 1.75
N ASP A 110 5.43 -6.07 2.03
CA ASP A 110 4.69 -7.10 1.29
C ASP A 110 3.18 -6.86 1.41
N MET A 111 2.70 -6.44 2.59
CA MET A 111 1.32 -6.00 2.78
C MET A 111 0.99 -4.75 1.95
N ALA A 112 1.87 -3.75 1.88
CA ALA A 112 1.66 -2.55 1.06
C ALA A 112 1.62 -2.87 -0.45
N VAL A 113 2.44 -3.81 -0.91
CA VAL A 113 2.41 -4.31 -2.31
C VAL A 113 1.12 -5.08 -2.58
N LEU A 114 0.68 -5.96 -1.67
CA LEU A 114 -0.57 -6.72 -1.80
C LEU A 114 -1.82 -5.82 -1.79
N VAL A 115 -1.85 -4.77 -0.97
CA VAL A 115 -2.92 -3.76 -0.99
C VAL A 115 -2.90 -2.98 -2.31
N GLN A 116 -1.71 -2.70 -2.85
CA GLN A 116 -1.58 -1.98 -4.10
C GLN A 116 -2.02 -2.79 -5.33
N THR A 117 -1.77 -4.12 -5.35
CA THR A 117 -2.25 -5.02 -6.41
C THR A 117 -3.76 -5.23 -6.34
N GLN A 118 -4.36 -5.15 -5.14
CA GLN A 118 -5.83 -5.16 -4.98
C GLN A 118 -6.52 -3.85 -5.43
N GLY A 119 -5.78 -2.77 -5.68
CA GLY A 119 -6.32 -1.53 -6.25
C GLY A 119 -6.74 -1.64 -7.72
N GLU A 120 -6.16 -2.59 -8.48
CA GLU A 120 -6.46 -2.74 -9.92
C GLU A 120 -7.79 -3.48 -10.16
N GLN A 121 -8.13 -4.46 -9.30
CA GLN A 121 -9.41 -5.18 -9.37
C GLN A 121 -10.62 -4.31 -8.96
N LEU A 122 -10.42 -3.29 -8.12
CA LEU A 122 -11.47 -2.33 -7.77
C LEU A 122 -11.93 -1.52 -8.99
N ASN A 123 -11.00 -1.12 -9.86
CA ASN A 123 -11.31 -0.37 -11.08
C ASN A 123 -12.14 -1.21 -12.08
N ASP A 124 -11.89 -2.52 -12.15
CA ASP A 124 -12.66 -3.43 -13.00
C ASP A 124 -14.08 -3.68 -12.46
N ILE A 125 -14.28 -3.71 -11.14
CA ILE A 125 -15.62 -3.79 -10.53
C ILE A 125 -16.38 -2.48 -10.76
N GLU A 126 -15.76 -1.33 -10.55
CA GLU A 126 -16.38 -0.02 -10.82
C GLU A 126 -16.79 0.10 -12.28
N ASN A 127 -15.93 -0.32 -13.21
CA ASN A 127 -16.26 -0.38 -14.64
C ASN A 127 -17.38 -1.39 -14.96
N GLN A 128 -17.39 -2.57 -14.33
CA GLN A 128 -18.45 -3.56 -14.53
C GLN A 128 -19.81 -3.07 -14.00
N VAL A 129 -19.83 -2.45 -12.82
CA VAL A 129 -21.04 -1.85 -12.22
C VAL A 129 -21.51 -0.64 -13.02
N GLY A 130 -20.59 0.21 -13.49
CA GLY A 130 -20.88 1.34 -14.38
C GLY A 130 -21.50 0.88 -15.70
N ARG A 131 -20.95 -0.16 -16.33
CA ARG A 131 -21.52 -0.76 -17.55
C ARG A 131 -22.89 -1.37 -17.29
N ALA A 132 -23.07 -2.13 -16.20
CA ALA A 132 -24.36 -2.72 -15.83
C ALA A 132 -25.44 -1.65 -15.63
N LYS A 133 -25.10 -0.53 -14.98
CA LYS A 133 -25.98 0.62 -14.82
C LYS A 133 -26.39 1.22 -16.18
N SER A 134 -25.42 1.44 -17.07
CA SER A 134 -25.68 1.95 -18.44
C SER A 134 -26.62 1.02 -19.22
N PHE A 135 -26.36 -0.30 -19.20
CA PHE A 135 -27.21 -1.28 -19.90
C PHE A 135 -28.66 -1.30 -19.39
N VAL A 136 -28.87 -1.14 -18.08
CA VAL A 136 -30.22 -1.07 -17.50
C VAL A 136 -30.92 0.24 -17.90
N GLU A 137 -30.19 1.35 -17.94
CA GLU A 137 -30.72 2.66 -18.34
C GLU A 137 -31.09 2.70 -19.83
N ASP A 138 -30.21 2.21 -20.70
CA ASP A 138 -30.43 2.06 -22.14
C ASP A 138 -31.58 1.08 -22.45
N GLY A 139 -31.65 -0.02 -21.69
CA GLY A 139 -32.75 -0.97 -21.75
C GLY A 139 -34.08 -0.34 -21.38
N ARG A 140 -34.11 0.50 -20.33
CA ARG A 140 -35.31 1.24 -19.93
C ARG A 140 -35.77 2.23 -21.00
N GLN A 141 -34.84 2.93 -21.63
CA GLN A 141 -35.13 3.87 -22.72
C GLN A 141 -35.68 3.14 -23.95
N SER A 142 -35.08 2.01 -24.32
CA SER A 142 -35.53 1.17 -25.43
C SER A 142 -36.95 0.63 -25.19
N LEU A 143 -37.28 0.20 -23.96
CA LEU A 143 -38.63 -0.22 -23.60
C LEU A 143 -39.64 0.94 -23.64
N GLN A 144 -39.25 2.15 -23.26
CA GLN A 144 -40.12 3.33 -23.37
C GLN A 144 -40.41 3.69 -24.83
N VAL A 145 -39.40 3.65 -25.69
CA VAL A 145 -39.56 3.89 -27.14
C VAL A 145 -40.44 2.80 -27.76
N ALA A 146 -40.19 1.52 -27.44
CA ALA A 146 -41.01 0.40 -27.91
C ALA A 146 -42.48 0.54 -27.48
N ARG A 147 -42.73 0.91 -26.21
CA ARG A 147 -44.09 1.15 -25.70
C ARG A 147 -44.77 2.33 -26.42
N LYS A 148 -44.03 3.40 -26.69
CA LYS A 148 -44.53 4.57 -27.44
C LYS A 148 -44.88 4.21 -28.89
N LEU A 149 -44.01 3.44 -29.54
CA LEU A 149 -44.23 2.95 -30.90
C LEU A 149 -45.43 2.01 -30.96
N GLN A 150 -45.50 1.01 -30.08
CA GLN A 150 -46.62 0.07 -29.97
C GLN A 150 -47.95 0.79 -29.79
N LYS A 151 -48.02 1.78 -28.88
CA LYS A 151 -49.24 2.58 -28.65
C LYS A 151 -49.70 3.31 -29.92
N ASN A 152 -48.78 3.75 -30.76
CA ASN A 152 -49.11 4.46 -32.00
C ASN A 152 -49.53 3.49 -33.11
N THR A 153 -48.91 2.30 -33.20
CA THR A 153 -49.19 1.29 -34.22
C THR A 153 -50.62 0.75 -34.14
N HIS A 154 -51.19 0.57 -32.94
CA HIS A 154 -52.56 0.04 -32.78
C HIS A 154 -53.64 0.79 -33.58
N LYS A 155 -53.50 2.12 -33.70
CA LYS A 155 -54.45 2.94 -34.48
C LYS A 155 -54.33 2.65 -35.98
N TRP A 156 -53.10 2.62 -36.49
CA TRP A 156 -52.81 2.38 -37.90
C TRP A 156 -53.16 0.96 -38.33
N THR A 157 -52.91 -0.04 -37.47
CA THR A 157 -53.31 -1.43 -37.73
C THR A 157 -54.82 -1.57 -37.85
N CYS A 158 -55.60 -0.89 -36.99
CA CYS A 158 -57.06 -0.90 -37.07
C CYS A 158 -57.57 -0.27 -38.39
N PHE A 159 -57.02 0.88 -38.78
CA PHE A 159 -57.36 1.52 -40.06
C PHE A 159 -57.01 0.64 -41.27
N ALA A 160 -55.85 -0.02 -41.25
CA ALA A 160 -55.45 -0.94 -42.32
C ALA A 160 -56.39 -2.15 -42.46
N ILE A 161 -56.82 -2.75 -41.33
CA ILE A 161 -57.78 -3.87 -41.32
C ILE A 161 -59.16 -3.42 -41.83
N LEU A 162 -59.64 -2.25 -41.39
CA LEU A 162 -60.93 -1.70 -41.85
C LEU A 162 -60.94 -1.46 -43.36
N LEU A 163 -59.86 -0.87 -43.88
CA LEU A 163 -59.70 -0.61 -45.31
C LEU A 163 -59.68 -1.90 -46.13
N LEU A 164 -58.98 -2.93 -45.65
CA LEU A 164 -58.98 -4.26 -46.28
C LEU A 164 -60.38 -4.87 -46.35
N LEU A 165 -61.15 -4.82 -45.25
CA LEU A 165 -62.52 -5.33 -45.22
C LEU A 165 -63.43 -4.63 -46.24
N ILE A 166 -63.31 -3.30 -46.39
CA ILE A 166 -64.07 -2.54 -47.39
C ILE A 166 -63.74 -3.00 -48.82
N ILE A 167 -62.46 -3.22 -49.12
CA ILE A 167 -62.03 -3.73 -50.44
C ILE A 167 -62.64 -5.11 -50.70
N VAL A 168 -62.59 -6.01 -49.73
CA VAL A 168 -63.19 -7.35 -49.87
C VAL A 168 -64.69 -7.26 -50.11
N LEU A 169 -65.41 -6.41 -49.35
CA LEU A 169 -66.85 -6.19 -49.53
C LEU A 169 -67.17 -5.63 -50.92
N ALA A 170 -66.38 -4.68 -51.41
CA ALA A 170 -66.54 -4.10 -52.74
C ALA A 170 -66.31 -5.10 -53.88
N ILE A 171 -65.45 -6.11 -53.67
CA ILE A 171 -65.22 -7.19 -54.64
C ILE A 171 -66.31 -8.26 -54.54
N VAL A 172 -66.74 -8.64 -53.34
CA VAL A 172 -67.71 -9.72 -53.12
C VAL A 172 -69.15 -9.30 -53.45
N LEU A 173 -69.56 -8.07 -53.11
CA LEU A 173 -70.90 -7.56 -53.39
C LEU A 173 -71.33 -7.68 -54.87
N PRO A 174 -70.54 -7.22 -55.88
CA PRO A 174 -70.93 -7.35 -57.27
C PRO A 174 -70.92 -8.79 -57.78
N ILE A 175 -70.18 -9.70 -57.14
CA ILE A 175 -70.22 -11.12 -57.49
C ILE A 175 -71.52 -11.75 -56.97
N VAL A 176 -71.91 -11.44 -55.74
CA VAL A 176 -73.11 -11.99 -55.09
C VAL A 176 -74.40 -11.39 -55.63
N LEU A 177 -74.44 -10.08 -55.91
CA LEU A 177 -75.62 -9.40 -56.48
C LEU A 177 -75.84 -9.69 -57.98
N LYS A 178 -74.80 -10.19 -58.68
CA LYS A 178 -74.88 -10.54 -60.11
C LYS A 178 -75.29 -12.00 -60.33
N HIS A 179 -75.46 -12.78 -59.26
CA HIS A 179 -76.02 -14.13 -59.28
C HIS A 179 -77.45 -14.13 -58.74
#